data_AF-A0A345NLR9-F1
#
_entry.id   AF-A0A345NLR9-F1
#
_cell.length_a   1.000
_cell.length_b   1.000
_cell.length_c   1.000
_cell.angle_alpha   90.00
_cell.angle_beta   90.00
_cell.angle_gamma   90.00
#
_symmetry.space_group_name_H-M   'P 1'
#
loop_
_entity.id
_entity.type
_entity.pdbx_description
1 polymer ?
#
loop_
_entity_poly.entity_id
_entity_poly.type
_entity_poly.pdbx_seq_one_letter_code
_entity_poly.pdbx_strand_id
1 'polypeptide(L)'
;MTVIAGPCERAAAPFVAALPHCLDGLTTDEVYETCRTSAEPELNDRLRHAVNRLVRPQGWLCEREATRGQLRRVDLHLVEMGSGMTFAAVEAKMRYATDLARATDWVVNGRNGLAADVAKLAKAGPNVPTLILLWTPYIALARWGLRYKRWTTATEEGLVPLDSLEQCREATAGALHALSDGPRWHVEVHRGEGKDAELTLDAWLLAVPSTT
;
A
#
# COMPACT_ATOMS: atom_id res chain seq x y z
N MET A 1 -12.78 18.52 18.82
CA MET A 1 -11.31 18.63 18.91
C MET A 1 -10.73 18.32 17.55
N THR A 2 -10.17 19.31 16.87
CA THR A 2 -9.52 19.12 15.57
C THR A 2 -8.15 18.53 15.84
N VAL A 3 -7.97 17.22 15.59
CA VAL A 3 -6.64 16.62 15.60
C VAL A 3 -5.89 17.28 14.45
N ILE A 4 -4.87 18.09 14.75
CA ILE A 4 -3.99 18.63 13.73
C ILE A 4 -3.28 17.43 13.13
N ALA A 5 -3.64 17.10 11.89
CA ALA A 5 -3.10 15.94 11.22
C ALA A 5 -1.57 16.00 11.23
N GLY A 6 -0.89 14.95 11.69
CA GLY A 6 0.57 14.89 11.74
C GLY A 6 1.20 15.05 10.35
N PRO A 7 2.51 15.35 10.24
CA PRO A 7 3.19 15.44 8.94
C PRO A 7 2.96 14.23 8.03
N CYS A 8 2.95 13.02 8.60
CA CYS A 8 2.67 11.78 7.87
C CYS A 8 1.21 11.69 7.39
N GLU A 9 0.24 12.14 8.19
CA GLU A 9 -1.19 12.11 7.79
C GLU A 9 -1.47 13.09 6.65
N ARG A 10 -0.86 14.28 6.67
CA ARG A 10 -0.96 15.23 5.54
C ARG A 10 -0.30 14.70 4.27
N ALA A 11 0.87 14.07 4.42
CA ALA A 11 1.58 13.43 3.32
C ALA A 11 0.83 12.23 2.73
N ALA A 12 0.07 11.50 3.57
CA ALA A 12 -0.69 10.32 3.20
C ALA A 12 -1.98 10.64 2.42
N ALA A 13 -2.66 11.74 2.77
CA ALA A 13 -4.00 12.04 2.27
C ALA A 13 -4.14 11.98 0.73
N PRO A 14 -3.20 12.50 -0.08
CA PRO A 14 -3.30 12.40 -1.53
C PRO A 14 -3.20 10.98 -2.08
N PHE A 15 -2.42 10.12 -1.42
CA PHE A 15 -2.30 8.72 -1.83
C PHE A 15 -3.58 7.97 -1.53
N VAL A 16 -4.16 8.17 -0.35
CA VAL A 16 -5.44 7.56 0.04
C VAL A 16 -6.55 8.00 -0.91
N ALA A 17 -6.70 9.30 -1.14
CA ALA A 17 -7.72 9.84 -2.04
C ALA A 17 -7.56 9.39 -3.51
N ALA A 18 -6.36 8.99 -3.93
CA ALA A 18 -6.08 8.52 -5.28
C ALA A 18 -6.46 7.05 -5.52
N LEU A 19 -6.54 6.24 -4.46
CA LEU A 19 -6.75 4.79 -4.54
C LEU A 19 -7.96 4.35 -5.37
N PRO A 20 -9.15 4.99 -5.27
CA PRO A 20 -10.30 4.61 -6.10
C PRO A 20 -10.00 4.66 -7.59
N HIS A 21 -9.11 5.58 -7.98
CA HIS A 21 -8.82 5.88 -9.38
C HIS A 21 -7.65 5.07 -9.95
N CYS A 22 -6.88 4.38 -9.10
CA CYS A 22 -5.73 3.58 -9.53
C CYS A 22 -6.15 2.43 -10.46
N LEU A 23 -7.36 1.91 -10.26
CA LEU A 23 -7.90 0.77 -11.00
C LEU A 23 -8.93 1.20 -12.06
N ASP A 24 -9.09 2.52 -12.29
CA ASP A 24 -9.99 3.04 -13.33
C ASP A 24 -9.64 2.42 -14.69
N GLY A 25 -10.67 1.87 -15.34
CA GLY A 25 -10.55 1.25 -16.66
C GLY A 25 -9.96 -0.16 -16.67
N LEU A 26 -9.71 -0.78 -15.51
CA LEU A 26 -9.36 -2.20 -15.42
C LEU A 26 -10.60 -3.05 -15.14
N THR A 27 -10.68 -4.17 -15.84
CA THR A 27 -11.59 -5.27 -15.48
C THR A 27 -11.04 -6.05 -14.29
N THR A 28 -11.93 -6.77 -13.61
CA THR A 28 -11.58 -7.68 -12.52
C THR A 28 -10.47 -8.67 -12.89
N ASP A 29 -10.54 -9.27 -14.09
CA ASP A 29 -9.56 -10.24 -14.56
C ASP A 29 -8.20 -9.58 -14.82
N GLU A 30 -8.18 -8.33 -15.32
CA GLU A 30 -6.93 -7.57 -15.48
C GLU A 30 -6.30 -7.18 -14.14
N VAL A 31 -7.10 -6.83 -13.13
CA VAL A 31 -6.61 -6.60 -11.77
C VAL A 31 -5.98 -7.88 -11.21
N TYR A 32 -6.65 -9.03 -11.38
CA TYR A 32 -6.12 -10.32 -10.98
C TYR A 32 -4.80 -10.67 -11.68
N GLU A 33 -4.73 -10.52 -13.00
CA GLU A 33 -3.50 -10.81 -13.75
C GLU A 33 -2.36 -9.89 -13.35
N THR A 34 -2.62 -8.59 -13.16
CA THR A 34 -1.63 -7.61 -12.72
C THR A 34 -1.05 -7.98 -11.34
N CYS A 35 -1.91 -8.44 -10.42
CA CYS A 35 -1.48 -8.99 -9.14
C CYS A 35 -0.61 -10.25 -9.31
N ARG A 36 -1.08 -11.21 -10.11
CA ARG A 36 -0.47 -12.54 -10.29
C ARG A 36 0.94 -12.45 -10.90
N THR A 37 1.18 -11.48 -11.76
CA THR A 37 2.47 -11.29 -12.44
C THR A 37 3.43 -10.38 -11.69
N SER A 38 3.08 -9.90 -10.49
CA SER A 38 3.89 -8.95 -9.72
C SER A 38 4.27 -7.69 -10.54
N ALA A 39 3.32 -7.14 -11.27
CA ALA A 39 3.48 -5.93 -12.10
C ALA A 39 3.52 -4.63 -11.24
N GLU A 40 4.38 -4.63 -10.23
CA GLU A 40 4.56 -3.49 -9.30
C GLU A 40 4.89 -2.16 -10.03
N PRO A 41 5.76 -2.14 -11.06
CA PRO A 41 6.06 -0.89 -11.78
C PRO A 41 4.84 -0.26 -12.45
N GLU A 42 4.00 -1.06 -13.09
CA GLU A 42 2.78 -0.62 -13.77
C GLU A 42 1.75 -0.08 -12.77
N LEU A 43 1.64 -0.74 -11.62
CA LEU A 43 0.75 -0.32 -10.53
C LEU A 43 1.21 0.98 -9.86
N ASN A 44 2.51 1.11 -9.62
CA ASN A 44 3.10 2.34 -9.10
C ASN A 44 2.92 3.51 -10.09
N ASP A 45 2.95 3.24 -11.39
CA ASP A 45 2.68 4.25 -12.40
C ASP A 45 1.21 4.69 -12.43
N ARG A 46 0.27 3.76 -12.28
CA ARG A 46 -1.16 4.06 -12.13
C ARG A 46 -1.44 4.90 -10.89
N LEU A 47 -0.88 4.51 -9.75
CA LEU A 47 -0.97 5.28 -8.50
C LEU A 47 -0.39 6.68 -8.67
N ARG A 48 0.81 6.80 -9.25
CA ARG A 48 1.43 8.10 -9.56
C ARG A 48 0.51 8.98 -10.41
N HIS A 49 -0.10 8.43 -11.45
CA HIS A 49 -1.01 9.16 -12.32
C HIS A 49 -2.26 9.62 -11.58
N ALA A 50 -2.87 8.75 -10.77
CA ALA A 50 -4.03 9.08 -9.94
C ALA A 50 -3.71 10.19 -8.92
N VAL A 51 -2.60 10.06 -8.18
CA VAL A 51 -2.13 11.09 -7.23
C VAL A 51 -1.87 12.42 -7.94
N ASN A 52 -1.21 12.41 -9.10
CA ASN A 52 -0.92 13.61 -9.86
C ASN A 52 -2.17 14.38 -10.31
N ARG A 53 -3.30 13.69 -10.55
CA ARG A 53 -4.56 14.38 -10.86
C ARG A 53 -5.05 15.23 -9.68
N LEU A 54 -4.77 14.80 -8.44
CA LEU A 54 -5.21 15.47 -7.23
C LEU A 54 -4.26 16.58 -6.76
N VAL A 55 -2.94 16.36 -6.90
CA VAL A 55 -1.93 17.22 -6.26
C VAL A 55 -1.35 18.30 -7.19
N ARG A 56 -1.42 18.12 -8.51
CA ARG A 56 -0.90 19.13 -9.47
C ARG A 56 -1.52 20.51 -9.32
N PRO A 57 -2.86 20.66 -9.12
CA PRO A 57 -3.46 21.97 -8.88
C PRO A 57 -2.93 22.66 -7.61
N GLN A 58 -2.34 21.91 -6.68
CA GLN A 58 -1.81 22.39 -5.41
C GLN A 58 -0.31 22.75 -5.50
N GLY A 59 0.29 22.66 -6.70
CA GLY A 59 1.72 22.95 -6.89
C GLY A 59 2.64 21.76 -6.59
N TRP A 60 2.11 20.55 -6.43
CA TRP A 60 2.90 19.36 -6.12
C TRP A 60 2.95 18.37 -7.30
N LEU A 61 3.89 17.44 -7.25
CA LEU A 61 4.10 16.42 -8.24
C LEU A 61 4.47 15.10 -7.57
N CYS A 62 3.87 14.01 -8.02
CA CYS A 62 4.29 12.65 -7.68
C CYS A 62 5.23 12.11 -8.76
N GLU A 63 6.46 11.81 -8.38
CA GLU A 63 7.53 11.27 -9.24
C GLU A 63 7.75 9.78 -8.96
N ARG A 64 8.16 9.03 -9.99
CA ARG A 64 8.47 7.59 -9.89
C ARG A 64 9.96 7.38 -9.70
N GLU A 65 10.33 6.42 -8.84
CA GLU A 65 11.62 5.73 -8.90
C GLU A 65 12.84 6.66 -8.92
N ALA A 66 12.77 7.76 -8.18
CA ALA A 66 13.84 8.75 -8.12
C ALA A 66 14.80 8.46 -6.96
N THR A 67 16.07 8.83 -7.15
CA THR A 67 17.04 8.92 -6.06
C THR A 67 17.10 10.38 -5.64
N ARG A 68 16.76 10.70 -4.40
CA ARG A 68 16.79 12.08 -3.87
C ARG A 68 17.54 12.12 -2.53
N GLY A 69 18.71 12.76 -2.55
CA GLY A 69 19.57 12.89 -1.38
C GLY A 69 20.16 11.54 -0.93
N GLN A 70 20.03 11.22 0.36
CA GLN A 70 20.54 9.97 0.95
C GLN A 70 19.59 8.78 0.78
N LEU A 71 18.37 9.02 0.31
CA LEU A 71 17.41 7.96 0.03
C LEU A 71 17.85 7.20 -1.22
N ARG A 72 18.05 5.88 -1.06
CA ARG A 72 18.07 4.96 -2.19
C ARG A 72 16.75 5.06 -2.95
N ARG A 73 16.76 4.69 -4.23
CA ARG A 73 15.57 4.66 -5.10
C ARG A 73 14.35 4.13 -4.34
N VAL A 74 13.38 5.01 -4.13
CA VAL A 74 12.06 4.64 -3.59
C VAL A 74 11.02 4.67 -4.70
N ASP A 75 9.94 3.92 -4.52
CA ASP A 75 8.90 3.78 -5.55
C ASP A 75 8.33 5.14 -5.98
N LEU A 76 7.96 6.00 -5.02
CA LEU A 76 7.32 7.28 -5.28
C LEU A 76 7.86 8.40 -4.38
N HIS A 77 7.94 9.61 -4.93
CA HIS A 77 8.17 10.85 -4.18
C HIS A 77 7.03 11.83 -4.42
N LEU A 78 6.55 12.47 -3.36
CA LEU A 78 5.70 13.66 -3.47
C LEU A 78 6.59 14.89 -3.29
N VAL A 79 6.64 15.77 -4.30
CA VAL A 79 7.54 16.93 -4.33
C VAL A 79 6.77 18.21 -4.64
N GLU A 80 7.28 19.34 -4.14
CA GLU A 80 6.80 20.66 -4.57
C GLU A 80 7.41 21.03 -5.94
N MET A 81 6.60 21.46 -6.91
CA MET A 81 7.08 21.77 -8.26
C MET A 81 7.98 23.02 -8.30
N GLY A 82 7.81 23.97 -7.38
CA GLY A 82 8.58 25.22 -7.35
C GLY A 82 9.97 25.06 -6.73
N SER A 83 10.04 24.47 -5.53
CA SER A 83 11.29 24.31 -4.78
C SER A 83 12.02 22.98 -5.05
N GLY A 84 11.31 21.98 -5.60
CA GLY A 84 11.80 20.61 -5.72
C GLY A 84 11.91 19.89 -4.37
N MET A 85 11.40 20.46 -3.28
CA MET A 85 11.45 19.88 -1.93
C MET A 85 10.58 18.62 -1.85
N THR A 86 11.11 17.56 -1.25
CA THR A 86 10.38 16.31 -1.00
C THR A 86 9.46 16.47 0.20
N PHE A 87 8.14 16.36 -0.03
CA PHE A 87 7.12 16.31 1.02
C PHE A 87 6.92 14.91 1.59
N ALA A 88 7.12 13.88 0.77
CA ALA A 88 6.99 12.49 1.20
C ALA A 88 7.81 11.56 0.32
N ALA A 89 8.31 10.48 0.91
CA ALA A 89 8.85 9.33 0.19
C ALA A 89 8.00 8.10 0.52
N VAL A 90 7.58 7.38 -0.51
CA VAL A 90 6.61 6.30 -0.40
C VAL A 90 7.12 5.04 -1.08
N GLU A 91 7.14 3.94 -0.33
CA GLU A 91 7.20 2.59 -0.90
C GLU A 91 5.79 2.06 -1.10
N ALA A 92 5.43 1.69 -2.32
CA ALA A 92 4.08 1.29 -2.66
C ALA A 92 4.07 -0.19 -3.05
N LYS A 93 3.26 -0.98 -2.35
CA LYS A 93 3.12 -2.42 -2.57
C LYS A 93 1.65 -2.74 -2.78
N MET A 94 1.30 -3.24 -3.95
CA MET A 94 0.00 -3.86 -4.14
C MET A 94 0.13 -5.36 -3.91
N ARG A 95 -0.83 -5.95 -3.19
CA ARG A 95 -0.89 -7.40 -2.99
C ARG A 95 -2.31 -7.89 -3.13
N TYR A 96 -2.48 -9.03 -3.77
CA TYR A 96 -3.80 -9.64 -3.85
C TYR A 96 -4.18 -10.25 -2.52
N ALA A 97 -5.48 -10.26 -2.22
CA ALA A 97 -6.00 -10.78 -0.95
C ALA A 97 -5.53 -12.21 -0.62
N THR A 98 -5.34 -13.07 -1.63
CA THR A 98 -4.87 -14.45 -1.39
C THR A 98 -3.38 -14.54 -0.99
N ASP A 99 -2.58 -13.53 -1.30
CA ASP A 99 -1.15 -13.49 -0.91
C ASP A 99 -0.99 -12.92 0.51
N LEU A 100 -1.98 -12.16 0.99
CA LEU A 100 -2.00 -11.65 2.36
C LEU A 100 -2.22 -12.74 3.41
N ALA A 101 -2.80 -13.88 3.07
CA ALA A 101 -2.93 -14.97 4.03
C ALA A 101 -1.56 -15.52 4.46
N ARG A 102 -0.54 -15.38 3.61
CA ARG A 102 0.86 -15.62 3.95
C ARG A 102 1.58 -14.34 4.43
N ALA A 103 0.84 -13.39 5.00
CA ALA A 103 1.35 -12.08 5.43
C ALA A 103 2.70 -12.22 6.12
N THR A 104 2.82 -13.05 7.14
CA THR A 104 4.07 -13.24 7.89
C THR A 104 5.26 -13.59 6.99
N ASP A 105 5.07 -14.44 5.97
CA ASP A 105 6.17 -14.89 5.11
C ASP A 105 6.73 -13.78 4.23
N TRP A 106 5.91 -12.87 3.71
CA TRP A 106 6.41 -11.78 2.86
C TRP A 106 6.59 -10.47 3.62
N VAL A 107 5.84 -10.24 4.71
CA VAL A 107 5.99 -9.07 5.58
C VAL A 107 7.29 -9.18 6.39
N VAL A 108 7.59 -10.36 6.96
CA VAL A 108 8.72 -10.59 7.88
C VAL A 108 9.87 -11.36 7.23
N ASN A 109 9.59 -12.43 6.47
CA ASN A 109 10.61 -13.43 6.08
C ASN A 109 10.98 -13.42 4.57
N GLY A 110 10.41 -12.50 3.78
CA GLY A 110 10.50 -12.53 2.33
C GLY A 110 11.75 -11.85 1.79
N ARG A 111 12.31 -12.38 0.68
CA ARG A 111 13.41 -11.74 -0.08
C ARG A 111 13.05 -10.33 -0.59
N ASN A 112 11.75 -10.01 -0.64
CA ASN A 112 11.15 -8.72 -1.00
C ASN A 112 10.32 -8.14 0.16
N GLY A 113 10.72 -8.40 1.40
CA GLY A 113 9.88 -8.10 2.56
C GLY A 113 9.84 -6.64 2.96
N LEU A 114 8.71 -6.24 3.58
CA LEU A 114 8.49 -4.89 4.07
C LEU A 114 9.61 -4.43 5.02
N ALA A 115 10.22 -5.34 5.78
CA ALA A 115 11.33 -5.02 6.67
C ALA A 115 12.51 -4.33 5.95
N ALA A 116 12.82 -4.73 4.70
CA ALA A 116 13.87 -4.08 3.92
C ALA A 116 13.46 -2.68 3.46
N ASP A 117 12.19 -2.50 3.11
CA ASP A 117 11.63 -1.19 2.75
C ASP A 117 11.55 -0.25 3.95
N VAL A 118 11.16 -0.76 5.13
CA VAL A 118 11.22 -0.03 6.41
C VAL A 118 12.66 0.41 6.68
N ALA A 119 13.64 -0.50 6.59
CA ALA A 119 15.05 -0.16 6.83
C ALA A 119 15.62 0.82 5.80
N LYS A 120 15.12 0.79 4.56
CA LYS A 120 15.46 1.76 3.50
C LYS A 120 14.88 3.13 3.82
N LEU A 121 13.61 3.20 4.20
CA LEU A 121 12.87 4.43 4.50
C LEU A 121 13.30 5.07 5.82
N ALA A 122 13.68 4.29 6.83
CA ALA A 122 14.18 4.79 8.11
C ALA A 122 15.45 5.65 7.97
N LYS A 123 16.18 5.50 6.87
CA LYS A 123 17.37 6.30 6.51
C LYS A 123 17.01 7.65 5.87
N ALA A 124 15.73 7.95 5.66
CA ALA A 124 15.34 9.30 5.28
C ALA A 124 15.74 10.28 6.39
N GLY A 125 16.19 11.47 6.00
CA GLY A 125 16.45 12.53 6.96
C GLY A 125 15.20 12.88 7.78
N PRO A 126 15.37 13.46 8.97
CA PRO A 126 14.32 13.61 9.99
C PRO A 126 13.11 14.47 9.57
N ASN A 127 13.22 15.18 8.44
CA ASN A 127 12.21 16.12 7.96
C ASN A 127 11.40 15.61 6.76
N VAL A 128 11.67 14.40 6.27
CA VAL A 128 10.91 13.81 5.16
C VAL A 128 10.01 12.71 5.72
N PRO A 129 8.68 12.93 5.77
CA PRO A 129 7.72 11.86 6.03
C PRO A 129 7.98 10.66 5.10
N THR A 130 8.22 9.50 5.70
CA THR A 130 8.40 8.24 4.97
C THR A 130 7.26 7.29 5.26
N LEU A 131 6.72 6.73 4.18
CA LEU A 131 5.49 5.96 4.23
C LEU A 131 5.67 4.64 3.47
N ILE A 132 5.11 3.56 4.01
CA ILE A 132 4.80 2.38 3.19
C ILE A 132 3.31 2.40 2.92
N LEU A 133 2.93 2.34 1.65
CA LEU A 133 1.57 2.16 1.19
C LEU A 133 1.41 0.71 0.72
N LEU A 134 0.82 -0.12 1.55
CA LEU A 134 0.24 -1.38 1.11
C LEU A 134 -1.14 -1.11 0.52
N TRP A 135 -1.57 -1.82 -0.52
CA TRP A 135 -2.97 -1.78 -0.95
C TRP A 135 -3.39 -3.09 -1.60
N THR A 136 -4.64 -3.45 -1.36
CA THR A 136 -5.12 -4.82 -1.50
C THR A 136 -6.49 -4.84 -2.15
N PRO A 137 -6.58 -5.26 -3.42
CA PRO A 137 -7.85 -5.58 -4.03
C PRO A 137 -8.39 -6.93 -3.50
N TYR A 138 -9.57 -6.86 -2.89
CA TYR A 138 -10.49 -7.94 -2.58
C TYR A 138 -11.55 -8.00 -3.67
N ILE A 139 -11.26 -8.77 -4.71
CA ILE A 139 -12.26 -9.17 -5.69
C ILE A 139 -13.13 -10.23 -5.01
N ALA A 140 -14.43 -10.00 -4.90
CA ALA A 140 -15.31 -10.90 -4.17
C ALA A 140 -15.17 -12.35 -4.62
N LEU A 141 -15.40 -13.22 -3.64
CA LEU A 141 -15.47 -14.67 -3.62
C LEU A 141 -16.43 -15.31 -4.67
N ALA A 142 -16.81 -14.65 -5.75
CA ALA A 142 -18.03 -14.92 -6.51
C ALA A 142 -17.86 -15.28 -8.00
N ARG A 143 -16.65 -15.56 -8.49
CA ARG A 143 -16.48 -16.40 -9.69
C ARG A 143 -16.07 -17.81 -9.32
N TRP A 144 -17.08 -18.68 -9.26
CA TRP A 144 -17.01 -20.12 -9.06
C TRP A 144 -15.76 -20.76 -9.66
N GLY A 145 -15.06 -21.59 -8.87
CA GLY A 145 -14.14 -22.61 -9.39
C GLY A 145 -12.64 -22.39 -9.15
N LEU A 146 -12.18 -21.20 -8.74
CA LEU A 146 -10.79 -21.01 -8.28
C LEU A 146 -10.67 -21.37 -6.79
N ARG A 147 -10.83 -22.67 -6.52
CA ARG A 147 -10.62 -23.43 -5.27
C ARG A 147 -10.23 -22.62 -4.03
N TYR A 148 -11.23 -22.49 -3.15
CA TYR A 148 -11.26 -22.19 -1.71
C TYR A 148 -10.24 -22.95 -0.82
N LYS A 149 -8.93 -22.86 -1.10
CA LYS A 149 -7.86 -23.39 -0.23
C LYS A 149 -6.62 -22.48 -0.20
N ARG A 150 -6.79 -21.16 -0.19
CA ARG A 150 -5.66 -20.20 -0.17
C ARG A 150 -5.77 -19.06 0.82
N TRP A 151 -6.86 -19.01 1.56
CA TRP A 151 -7.11 -18.00 2.56
C TRP A 151 -6.70 -18.68 3.84
N THR A 152 -5.41 -18.79 4.15
CA THR A 152 -4.95 -19.42 5.40
C THR A 152 -3.92 -18.54 6.09
N THR A 153 -4.15 -18.11 7.32
CA THR A 153 -3.15 -17.40 8.13
C THR A 153 -2.19 -18.39 8.81
N ALA A 154 -0.95 -17.97 9.04
CA ALA A 154 0.01 -18.75 9.81
C ALA A 154 -0.20 -18.54 11.32
N THR A 155 -0.33 -19.64 12.04
CA THR A 155 -0.41 -19.72 13.51
C THR A 155 0.70 -20.64 14.02
N GLU A 156 0.95 -20.66 15.34
CA GLU A 156 1.89 -21.61 15.95
C GLU A 156 1.51 -23.07 15.68
N GLU A 157 0.22 -23.34 15.43
CA GLU A 157 -0.34 -24.66 15.17
C GLU A 157 -0.40 -25.00 13.67
N GLY A 158 0.02 -24.08 12.79
CA GLY A 158 0.03 -24.23 11.34
C GLY A 158 -0.87 -23.24 10.60
N LEU A 159 -1.27 -23.59 9.37
CA LEU A 159 -2.05 -22.73 8.49
C LEU A 159 -3.56 -22.91 8.74
N VAL A 160 -4.27 -21.84 9.16
CA VAL A 160 -5.71 -21.85 9.50
C VAL A 160 -6.51 -21.05 8.47
N PRO A 161 -7.63 -21.57 7.92
CA PRO A 161 -8.39 -20.86 6.91
C PRO A 161 -9.03 -19.54 7.39
N LEU A 162 -9.16 -18.57 6.50
CA LEU A 162 -9.88 -17.31 6.66
C LEU A 162 -11.13 -17.37 5.77
N ASP A 163 -12.30 -17.26 6.38
CA ASP A 163 -13.60 -17.50 5.73
C ASP A 163 -14.33 -16.20 5.38
N SER A 164 -13.78 -15.04 5.74
CA SER A 164 -14.40 -13.73 5.53
C SER A 164 -13.38 -12.62 5.21
N LEU A 165 -13.88 -11.57 4.57
CA LEU A 165 -13.13 -10.33 4.31
C LEU A 165 -12.60 -9.68 5.60
N GLU A 166 -13.40 -9.69 6.67
CA GLU A 166 -13.03 -9.13 7.97
C GLU A 166 -11.85 -9.88 8.59
N GLN A 167 -11.86 -11.22 8.54
CA GLN A 167 -10.74 -12.02 9.00
C GLN A 167 -9.44 -11.78 8.20
N CYS A 168 -9.54 -11.49 6.89
CA CYS A 168 -8.37 -11.10 6.09
C CYS A 168 -7.80 -9.74 6.52
N ARG A 169 -8.67 -8.78 6.83
CA ARG A 169 -8.28 -7.47 7.37
C ARG A 169 -7.61 -7.61 8.73
N GLU A 170 -8.18 -8.40 9.63
CA GLU A 170 -7.59 -8.63 10.95
C GLU A 170 -6.23 -9.31 10.85
N ALA A 171 -6.11 -10.39 10.05
CA ALA A 171 -4.86 -11.12 9.88
C ALA A 171 -3.74 -10.23 9.33
N THR A 172 -4.07 -9.44 8.31
CA THR A 172 -3.06 -8.59 7.68
C THR A 172 -2.67 -7.46 8.66
N ALA A 173 -3.62 -6.92 9.43
CA ALA A 173 -3.37 -5.82 10.37
C ALA A 173 -2.49 -6.32 11.51
N GLY A 174 -2.76 -7.54 12.00
CA GLY A 174 -1.91 -8.24 12.97
C GLY A 174 -0.48 -8.44 12.44
N ALA A 175 -0.31 -8.83 11.18
CA ALA A 175 1.02 -8.98 10.59
C ALA A 175 1.78 -7.66 10.44
N LEU A 176 1.09 -6.57 10.06
CA LEU A 176 1.71 -5.24 10.06
C LEU A 176 2.06 -4.77 11.48
N HIS A 177 1.16 -4.99 12.44
CA HIS A 177 1.41 -4.71 13.85
C HIS A 177 2.67 -5.41 14.36
N ALA A 178 2.87 -6.68 13.98
CA ALA A 178 4.06 -7.45 14.35
C ALA A 178 5.38 -6.90 13.78
N LEU A 179 5.35 -6.07 12.73
CA LEU A 179 6.56 -5.39 12.24
C LEU A 179 6.95 -4.16 13.06
N SER A 180 6.11 -3.69 13.98
CA SER A 180 6.33 -2.42 14.68
C SER A 180 6.58 -2.58 16.17
N ASP A 181 7.56 -1.84 16.70
CA ASP A 181 7.56 -1.31 18.07
C ASP A 181 7.04 0.17 18.10
N GLY A 182 6.19 0.55 17.11
CA GLY A 182 5.53 1.87 16.88
C GLY A 182 5.68 2.35 15.41
N PRO A 183 4.93 3.36 14.85
CA PRO A 183 3.75 4.13 15.28
C PRO A 183 2.44 3.80 14.48
N ARG A 184 1.39 4.63 14.64
CA ARG A 184 -0.03 4.43 14.26
C ARG A 184 -0.28 4.19 12.77
N TRP A 185 -0.92 3.06 12.47
CA TRP A 185 -1.54 2.74 11.18
C TRP A 185 -2.87 3.50 11.04
N HIS A 186 -3.16 4.07 9.88
CA HIS A 186 -4.53 4.51 9.57
C HIS A 186 -4.78 4.55 8.08
N VAL A 187 -5.89 3.94 7.65
CA VAL A 187 -6.07 3.64 6.26
C VAL A 187 -7.48 3.20 5.86
N GLU A 188 -7.85 3.55 4.62
CA GLU A 188 -9.21 3.64 4.10
C GLU A 188 -9.53 2.55 3.06
N VAL A 189 -10.83 2.28 2.95
CA VAL A 189 -11.44 1.23 2.12
C VAL A 189 -12.24 1.88 0.99
N HIS A 190 -12.01 1.45 -0.25
CA HIS A 190 -12.77 1.88 -1.42
C HIS A 190 -13.40 0.71 -2.16
N ARG A 191 -14.51 0.95 -2.86
CA ARG A 191 -15.15 -0.06 -3.73
C ARG A 191 -14.98 0.35 -5.17
N GLY A 192 -14.50 -0.56 -6.00
CA GLY A 192 -14.46 -0.41 -7.45
C GLY A 192 -15.67 -1.08 -8.07
N GLU A 193 -16.44 -0.33 -8.84
CA GLU A 193 -17.56 -0.89 -9.60
C GLU A 193 -17.09 -1.31 -10.98
N GLY A 194 -16.78 -2.61 -11.13
CA GLY A 194 -16.83 -3.28 -12.42
C GLY A 194 -18.30 -3.54 -12.82
N LYS A 195 -18.55 -4.05 -14.04
CA LYS A 195 -19.91 -4.44 -14.47
C LYS A 195 -20.58 -5.48 -13.55
N ASP A 196 -19.78 -6.14 -12.69
CA ASP A 196 -20.22 -7.10 -11.68
C ASP A 196 -20.03 -6.59 -10.21
N ALA A 197 -19.75 -5.29 -9.97
CA ALA A 197 -19.77 -4.58 -8.66
C ALA A 197 -18.92 -5.14 -7.47
N GLU A 198 -18.06 -6.13 -7.69
CA GLU A 198 -17.53 -6.98 -6.61
C GLU A 198 -16.12 -6.66 -6.08
N LEU A 199 -15.53 -5.52 -6.45
CA LEU A 199 -14.18 -5.17 -6.02
C LEU A 199 -14.22 -4.26 -4.78
N THR A 200 -13.60 -4.69 -3.69
CA THR A 200 -13.22 -3.84 -2.57
C THR A 200 -11.71 -3.67 -2.57
N LEU A 201 -11.22 -2.49 -2.21
CA LEU A 201 -9.82 -2.13 -2.13
C LEU A 201 -9.56 -1.58 -0.74
N ASP A 202 -8.68 -2.22 0.02
CA ASP A 202 -8.17 -1.65 1.25
C ASP A 202 -6.76 -1.16 0.98
N ALA A 203 -6.42 0.06 1.35
CA ALA A 203 -5.00 0.41 1.50
C ALA A 203 -4.61 0.28 2.94
N TRP A 204 -3.32 0.05 3.22
CA TRP A 204 -2.67 0.35 4.48
C TRP A 204 -1.46 1.28 4.39
N LEU A 205 -1.44 2.32 5.21
CA LEU A 205 -0.38 3.30 5.27
C LEU A 205 0.35 3.27 6.61
N LEU A 206 1.65 3.05 6.51
CA LEU A 206 2.57 2.85 7.62
C LEU A 206 3.54 4.03 7.65
N ALA A 207 3.52 4.82 8.71
CA ALA A 207 4.55 5.84 8.92
C ALA A 207 5.83 5.16 9.42
N VAL A 208 6.94 5.37 8.71
CA VAL A 208 8.24 4.85 9.10
C VAL A 208 8.99 5.93 9.89
N PRO A 209 9.33 5.71 11.16
CA PRO A 209 10.10 6.68 11.92
C PRO A 209 11.53 6.78 11.35
N SER A 210 12.03 8.00 11.16
CA SER A 210 13.42 8.24 10.81
C SER A 210 14.32 7.85 11.98
N THR A 211 15.40 7.10 11.74
CA THR A 211 16.45 6.94 12.75
C THR A 211 17.22 8.26 12.84
N THR A 212 17.15 8.92 14.00
CA THR A 212 18.02 10.05 14.36
C THR A 212 19.48 9.65 14.37
#